data_AF-A0A7Y9USJ6-F1
#
_entry.id   AF-A0A7Y9USJ6-F1
#
_cell.length_a   1.000
_cell.length_b   1.000
_cell.length_c   1.000
_cell.angle_alpha   90.00
_cell.angle_beta   90.00
_cell.angle_gamma   90.00
#
_symmetry.space_group_name_H-M   'P 1'
#
loop_
_entity.id
_entity.type
_entity.pdbx_description
1 polymer ?
#
loop_
_entity_poly.entity_id
_entity_poly.type
_entity_poly.pdbx_seq_one_letter_code
_entity_poly.pdbx_strand_id
1 'polypeptide(L)'
;MGTEVTGGPAVPARGGGGASGVAGPSVELQPDPLVGECVLCFTARVVGEHGCDGTLRWIGRFRELAAPAATGVEARLARRGEPCDGRVVLDGWRLTREACVRDVHTDELSVPDPMPWCLGVRPGSSRPCGLWELSRPGARGVVVGRHGNGCRWPPRRAA
;
A
#
# COMPACT_ATOMS: atom_id res chain seq x y z
N MET A 1 -15.67 -68.60 29.18
CA MET A 1 -15.00 -68.04 27.98
C MET A 1 -13.87 -67.18 28.50
N GLY A 2 -12.66 -67.74 28.55
CA GLY A 2 -11.47 -67.09 29.08
C GLY A 2 -10.51 -66.67 27.97
N THR A 3 -9.51 -65.89 28.42
CA THR A 3 -8.26 -65.49 27.75
C THR A 3 -8.41 -64.47 26.60
N GLU A 4 -7.58 -63.45 26.40
CA GLU A 4 -6.21 -63.17 26.85
C GLU A 4 -5.89 -61.66 26.86
N VAL A 5 -4.96 -61.29 27.73
CA VAL A 5 -4.21 -60.04 27.80
C VAL A 5 -3.02 -60.09 26.85
N THR A 6 -2.68 -58.99 26.17
CA THR A 6 -1.31 -58.52 25.83
C THR A 6 -1.46 -57.15 25.15
N GLY A 7 -0.82 -56.05 25.57
CA GLY A 7 0.54 -55.92 26.06
C GLY A 7 1.47 -55.52 24.91
N GLY A 8 1.21 -54.39 24.23
CA GLY A 8 2.06 -53.86 23.16
C GLY A 8 3.16 -52.93 23.71
N PRO A 9 4.41 -52.99 23.21
CA PRO A 9 5.54 -52.29 23.81
C PRO A 9 5.55 -50.79 23.47
N ALA A 10 5.92 -49.99 24.47
CA ALA A 10 6.25 -48.58 24.31
C ALA A 10 7.57 -48.44 23.52
N VAL A 11 7.52 -47.73 22.40
CA VAL A 11 8.70 -47.34 21.62
C VAL A 11 9.25 -46.02 22.19
N PRO A 12 10.53 -45.93 22.59
CA PRO A 12 11.12 -44.64 22.95
C PRO A 12 11.48 -43.86 21.67
N ALA A 13 10.82 -42.74 21.43
CA ALA A 13 11.28 -41.78 20.43
C ALA A 13 12.52 -41.06 20.95
N ARG A 14 13.68 -41.45 20.43
CA ARG A 14 14.97 -40.78 20.59
C ARG A 14 14.92 -39.37 20.03
N GLY A 15 15.63 -38.46 20.71
CA GLY A 15 15.73 -37.05 20.38
C GLY A 15 16.28 -36.75 18.99
N GLY A 16 15.81 -35.62 18.47
CA GLY A 16 16.40 -34.90 17.35
C GLY A 16 16.50 -33.44 17.74
N GLY A 17 17.66 -33.03 18.27
CA GLY A 17 18.03 -31.62 18.33
C GLY A 17 18.21 -31.13 16.89
N GLY A 18 17.20 -30.40 16.40
CA GLY A 18 17.27 -29.67 15.15
C GLY A 18 17.58 -28.21 15.47
N ALA A 19 18.74 -27.76 15.04
CA ALA A 19 19.27 -26.42 15.26
C ALA A 19 18.21 -25.33 15.01
N SER A 20 18.09 -24.40 15.97
CA SER A 20 17.61 -23.05 15.69
C SER A 20 18.50 -22.48 14.59
N GLY A 21 18.07 -22.64 13.34
CA GLY A 21 18.56 -21.84 12.25
C GLY A 21 18.22 -20.40 12.60
N VAL A 22 19.22 -19.64 13.06
CA VAL A 22 19.12 -18.19 13.02
C VAL A 22 18.97 -17.85 11.55
N ALA A 23 17.74 -17.56 11.13
CA ALA A 23 17.50 -16.88 9.88
C ALA A 23 18.32 -15.60 9.96
N GLY A 24 19.45 -15.55 9.25
CA GLY A 24 20.12 -14.28 8.97
C GLY A 24 19.07 -13.32 8.41
N PRO A 25 19.17 -12.01 8.66
CA PRO A 25 18.13 -11.08 8.23
C PRO A 25 17.92 -11.26 6.73
N SER A 26 16.72 -11.70 6.36
CA SER A 26 16.24 -11.59 4.98
C SER A 26 16.30 -10.11 4.66
N VAL A 27 17.30 -9.69 3.88
CA VAL A 27 17.41 -8.33 3.39
C VAL A 27 16.28 -8.16 2.39
N GLU A 28 15.11 -7.76 2.88
CA GLU A 28 13.98 -7.45 2.02
C GLU A 28 14.39 -6.26 1.15
N LEU A 29 14.55 -6.51 -0.15
CA LEU A 29 14.86 -5.48 -1.14
C LEU A 29 13.74 -4.44 -1.13
N GLN A 30 14.03 -3.32 -0.49
CA GLN A 30 13.10 -2.20 -0.41
C GLN A 30 13.00 -1.55 -1.80
N PRO A 31 11.80 -1.34 -2.36
CA PRO A 31 11.62 -0.79 -3.69
C PRO A 31 12.12 0.66 -3.79
N ASP A 32 12.80 0.97 -4.90
CA ASP A 32 13.26 2.32 -5.20
C ASP A 32 12.23 3.13 -6.02
N PRO A 33 12.23 4.46 -5.91
CA PRO A 33 11.52 5.32 -6.84
C PRO A 33 12.03 5.14 -8.27
N LEU A 34 11.11 5.03 -9.22
CA LEU A 34 11.47 5.05 -10.64
C LEU A 34 11.91 6.47 -11.05
N VAL A 35 12.71 6.57 -12.12
CA VAL A 35 13.13 7.87 -12.67
C VAL A 35 11.90 8.70 -13.05
N GLY A 36 11.79 9.90 -12.46
CA GLY A 36 10.67 10.81 -12.70
C GLY A 36 9.36 10.42 -12.01
N GLU A 37 9.34 9.36 -11.21
CA GLU A 37 8.15 8.97 -10.44
C GLU A 37 7.81 10.04 -9.40
N CYS A 38 6.52 10.34 -9.25
CA CYS A 38 6.07 11.28 -8.21
C CYS A 38 5.88 10.54 -6.87
N VAL A 39 5.98 11.29 -5.77
CA VAL A 39 5.88 10.73 -4.42
C VAL A 39 4.61 9.90 -4.20
N LEU A 40 3.46 10.30 -4.75
CA LEU A 40 2.20 9.55 -4.58
C LEU A 40 2.11 8.29 -5.44
N CYS A 41 2.65 8.31 -6.67
CA CYS A 41 2.69 7.11 -7.51
C CYS A 41 3.62 6.05 -6.91
N PHE A 42 4.81 6.47 -6.46
CA PHE A 42 5.73 5.61 -5.73
C PHE A 42 5.05 4.99 -4.50
N THR A 43 4.47 5.84 -3.65
CA THR A 43 3.84 5.40 -2.41
C THR A 43 2.65 4.48 -2.67
N ALA A 44 1.77 4.80 -3.62
CA ALA A 44 0.60 3.97 -3.94
C ALA A 44 1.01 2.60 -4.51
N ARG A 45 2.01 2.56 -5.40
CA ARG A 45 2.55 1.30 -5.94
C ARG A 45 3.13 0.44 -4.83
N VAL A 46 4.05 1.00 -4.05
CA VAL A 46 4.76 0.26 -3.01
C VAL A 46 3.84 -0.15 -1.86
N VAL A 47 2.88 0.68 -1.45
CA VAL A 47 1.87 0.27 -0.45
C VAL A 47 0.94 -0.79 -1.02
N GLY A 48 0.62 -0.75 -2.31
CA GLY A 48 -0.17 -1.79 -2.98
C GLY A 48 0.55 -3.15 -3.02
N GLU A 49 1.86 -3.14 -3.20
CA GLU A 49 2.72 -4.34 -3.31
C GLU A 49 3.20 -4.88 -1.95
N HIS A 50 3.57 -3.99 -1.02
CA HIS A 50 4.25 -4.31 0.25
C HIS A 50 3.47 -3.90 1.51
N GLY A 51 2.36 -3.16 1.38
CA GLY A 51 1.56 -2.66 2.51
C GLY A 51 2.09 -1.38 3.17
N CYS A 52 1.30 -0.82 4.10
CA CYS A 52 1.71 0.22 5.06
C CYS A 52 1.89 -0.44 6.44
N ASP A 53 2.99 -0.14 7.12
CA ASP A 53 3.25 -0.58 8.50
C ASP A 53 2.77 0.42 9.56
N GLY A 54 1.95 1.40 9.15
CA GLY A 54 1.46 2.47 10.01
C GLY A 54 2.39 3.68 10.10
N THR A 55 3.51 3.70 9.37
CA THR A 55 4.47 4.81 9.36
C THR A 55 4.56 5.51 8.01
N LEU A 56 5.39 6.54 7.91
CA LEU A 56 5.73 7.25 6.66
C LEU A 56 7.02 6.70 6.01
N ARG A 57 7.32 5.42 6.21
CA ARG A 57 8.54 4.74 5.74
C ARG A 57 8.77 4.94 4.24
N TRP A 58 7.74 4.79 3.42
CA TRP A 58 7.85 4.88 1.98
C TRP A 58 8.02 6.32 1.51
N ILE A 59 7.25 7.27 2.06
CA ILE A 59 7.47 8.69 1.75
C ILE A 59 8.88 9.13 2.19
N GLY A 60 9.38 8.65 3.33
CA GLY A 60 10.75 8.88 3.79
C GLY A 60 11.80 8.31 2.82
N ARG A 61 11.62 7.06 2.38
CA ARG A 61 12.48 6.45 1.35
C ARG A 61 12.48 7.23 0.05
N PHE A 62 11.32 7.70 -0.42
CA PHE A 62 11.23 8.55 -1.60
C PHE A 62 12.03 9.84 -1.41
N ARG A 63 11.92 10.50 -0.25
CA ARG A 63 12.69 11.71 0.06
C ARG A 63 14.18 11.42 -0.03
N GLU A 64 14.66 10.36 0.61
CA GLU A 64 16.08 10.01 0.66
C GLU A 64 16.68 9.75 -0.72
N LEU A 65 15.94 9.09 -1.61
CA LEU A 65 16.47 8.65 -2.91
C LEU A 65 16.17 9.63 -4.05
N ALA A 66 14.98 10.23 -4.08
CA ALA A 66 14.50 11.01 -5.22
C ALA A 66 14.39 12.52 -4.96
N ALA A 67 14.26 12.95 -3.69
CA ALA A 67 14.10 14.36 -3.34
C ALA A 67 14.74 14.77 -1.99
N PRO A 68 16.07 14.65 -1.81
CA PRO A 68 16.72 14.84 -0.49
C PRO A 68 16.49 16.22 0.12
N ALA A 69 16.38 17.25 -0.71
CA ALA A 69 16.12 18.63 -0.29
C ALA A 69 14.68 18.87 0.23
N ALA A 70 13.76 17.94 0.03
CA ALA A 70 12.35 18.08 0.42
C ALA A 70 12.11 17.67 1.89
N THR A 71 12.83 18.28 2.83
CA THR A 71 12.84 17.92 4.28
C THR A 71 11.48 18.02 4.99
N GLY A 72 10.51 18.71 4.41
CA GLY A 72 9.14 18.83 4.95
C GLY A 72 8.09 18.01 4.21
N VAL A 73 8.46 17.07 3.32
CA VAL A 73 7.48 16.31 2.52
C VAL A 73 6.58 15.43 3.39
N GLU A 74 7.14 14.72 4.36
CA GLU A 74 6.42 13.86 5.29
C GLU A 74 5.36 14.66 6.03
N ALA A 75 5.78 15.73 6.72
CA ALA A 75 4.87 16.61 7.45
C ALA A 75 3.83 17.26 6.53
N ARG A 76 4.22 17.68 5.32
CA ARG A 76 3.29 18.30 4.36
C ARG A 76 2.20 17.35 3.89
N LEU A 77 2.55 16.11 3.60
CA LEU A 77 1.60 15.10 3.15
C LEU A 77 0.75 14.58 4.32
N ALA A 78 1.35 14.39 5.50
CA ALA A 78 0.66 13.95 6.71
C ALA A 78 -0.36 14.97 7.25
N ARG A 79 -0.24 16.28 6.96
CA ARG A 79 -1.28 17.27 7.31
C ARG A 79 -2.69 16.94 6.78
N ARG A 80 -2.83 15.93 5.91
CA ARG A 80 -4.09 15.53 5.28
C ARG A 80 -4.65 14.20 5.80
N GLY A 81 -4.01 13.56 6.78
CA GLY A 81 -4.45 12.29 7.36
C GLY A 81 -3.63 11.88 8.59
N GLU A 82 -3.83 10.65 9.06
CA GLU A 82 -2.90 10.05 10.04
C GLU A 82 -1.53 9.81 9.38
N PRO A 83 -0.41 9.92 10.11
CA PRO A 83 0.94 9.72 9.56
C PRO A 83 1.24 8.23 9.26
N CYS A 84 0.56 7.67 8.25
CA CYS A 84 0.85 6.40 7.57
C CYS A 84 0.81 6.63 6.06
N ASP A 85 1.77 6.06 5.32
CA ASP A 85 1.86 6.15 3.87
C ASP A 85 0.52 5.81 3.18
N GLY A 86 -0.13 4.73 3.63
CA GLY A 86 -1.45 4.34 3.17
C GLY A 86 -2.50 5.42 3.44
N ARG A 87 -2.58 5.94 4.67
CA ARG A 87 -3.57 6.98 5.04
C ARG A 87 -3.35 8.28 4.29
N VAL A 88 -2.09 8.67 4.06
CA VAL A 88 -1.74 9.84 3.23
C VAL A 88 -2.36 9.72 1.84
N VAL A 89 -2.18 8.59 1.16
CA VAL A 89 -2.73 8.36 -0.19
C VAL A 89 -4.26 8.25 -0.16
N LEU A 90 -4.80 7.46 0.76
CA LEU A 90 -6.24 7.17 0.92
C LEU A 90 -7.09 8.41 1.20
N ASP A 91 -6.66 9.21 2.17
CA ASP A 91 -7.47 10.27 2.75
C ASP A 91 -7.24 11.58 2.02
N GLY A 92 -5.97 11.89 1.74
CA GLY A 92 -5.54 13.19 1.24
C GLY A 92 -5.75 13.39 -0.25
N TRP A 93 -5.83 12.30 -1.03
CA TRP A 93 -5.78 12.35 -2.48
C TRP A 93 -6.82 11.46 -3.14
N ARG A 94 -7.11 11.75 -4.40
CA ARG A 94 -7.89 10.92 -5.30
C ARG A 94 -7.34 11.07 -6.71
N LEU A 95 -7.66 10.12 -7.57
CA LEU A 95 -7.36 10.25 -8.99
C LEU A 95 -8.16 11.40 -9.59
N THR A 96 -7.58 12.07 -10.58
CA THR A 96 -8.34 12.97 -11.45
C THR A 96 -9.45 12.19 -12.15
N ARG A 97 -10.52 12.88 -12.53
CA ARG A 97 -11.67 12.24 -13.18
C ARG A 97 -11.27 11.56 -14.49
N GLU A 98 -10.31 12.13 -15.20
CA GLU A 98 -9.80 11.63 -16.48
C GLU A 98 -8.98 10.35 -16.32
N ALA A 99 -8.44 10.10 -15.13
CA ALA A 99 -7.71 8.88 -14.80
C ALA A 99 -8.62 7.77 -14.24
N CYS A 100 -9.89 8.05 -13.97
CA CYS A 100 -10.86 7.07 -13.54
C CYS A 100 -11.39 6.22 -14.70
N VAL A 101 -11.84 5.00 -14.38
CA VAL A 101 -12.68 4.22 -15.28
C VAL A 101 -14.14 4.55 -14.99
N ARG A 102 -14.87 4.98 -16.02
CA ARG A 102 -16.31 5.25 -15.95
C ARG A 102 -17.09 4.00 -16.36
N ASP A 103 -17.97 3.53 -15.47
CA ASP A 103 -18.94 2.50 -15.82
C ASP A 103 -19.98 3.08 -16.79
N VAL A 104 -20.19 2.40 -17.93
CA VAL A 104 -21.08 2.88 -19.00
C VAL A 104 -22.56 2.83 -18.61
N HIS A 105 -22.95 1.90 -17.75
CA HIS A 105 -24.34 1.66 -17.35
C HIS A 105 -24.73 2.49 -16.13
N THR A 106 -23.81 2.71 -15.19
CA THR A 106 -24.11 3.39 -13.92
C THR A 106 -23.58 4.83 -13.85
N ASP A 107 -22.70 5.23 -14.77
CA ASP A 107 -21.95 6.50 -14.71
C ASP A 107 -21.07 6.62 -13.44
N GLU A 108 -20.84 5.51 -12.73
CA GLU A 108 -19.98 5.49 -11.55
C GLU A 108 -18.50 5.50 -11.97
N LEU A 109 -17.70 6.22 -11.17
CA LEU A 109 -16.26 6.31 -11.38
C LEU A 109 -15.55 5.34 -10.44
N SER A 110 -14.71 4.48 -11.02
CA SER A 110 -13.92 3.47 -10.32
C SER A 110 -12.42 3.65 -10.57
N VAL A 111 -11.61 3.18 -9.62
CA VAL A 111 -10.15 3.17 -9.76
C VAL A 111 -9.78 2.19 -10.88
N PRO A 112 -8.95 2.59 -11.85
CA PRO A 112 -8.43 1.69 -12.87
C PRO A 112 -7.62 0.55 -12.26
N ASP A 113 -7.80 -0.65 -12.80
CA ASP A 113 -6.96 -1.81 -12.55
C ASP A 113 -6.51 -2.40 -13.91
N PRO A 114 -5.22 -2.35 -14.27
CA PRO A 114 -4.11 -1.84 -13.46
C PRO A 114 -4.13 -0.31 -13.32
N MET A 115 -3.46 0.20 -12.28
CA MET A 115 -3.26 1.64 -12.10
C MET A 115 -2.45 2.22 -13.27
N PRO A 116 -2.82 3.40 -13.79
CA PRO A 116 -2.10 4.06 -14.86
C PRO A 116 -0.70 4.45 -14.39
N TRP A 117 0.21 4.57 -15.35
CA TRP A 117 1.58 4.95 -15.08
C TRP A 117 1.67 6.38 -14.55
N CYS A 118 2.74 6.66 -13.81
CA CYS A 118 3.01 8.00 -13.32
C CYS A 118 3.16 8.98 -14.50
N LEU A 119 2.45 10.12 -14.45
CA LEU A 119 2.60 11.19 -15.44
C LEU A 119 3.91 11.99 -15.33
N GLY A 120 4.81 11.58 -14.44
CA GLY A 120 6.13 12.16 -14.31
C GLY A 120 6.18 13.45 -13.48
N VAL A 121 7.35 13.72 -12.90
CA VAL A 121 7.75 14.99 -12.31
C VAL A 121 9.22 15.27 -12.62
N ARG A 122 9.64 16.54 -12.51
CA ARG A 122 11.05 16.91 -12.61
C ARG A 122 11.87 16.23 -11.49
N PRO A 123 13.15 15.91 -11.71
CA PRO A 123 14.04 15.40 -10.67
C PRO A 123 14.05 16.28 -9.41
N GLY A 124 14.10 15.66 -8.23
CA GLY A 124 14.06 16.37 -6.94
C GLY A 124 12.67 16.87 -6.52
N SER A 125 11.63 16.68 -7.33
CA SER A 125 10.26 17.08 -6.98
C SER A 125 9.66 16.14 -5.94
N SER A 126 9.08 16.72 -4.90
CA SER A 126 8.22 16.02 -3.93
C SER A 126 6.72 16.29 -4.15
N ARG A 127 6.35 16.85 -5.30
CA ARG A 127 4.95 17.10 -5.64
C ARG A 127 4.32 15.86 -6.28
N PRO A 128 3.00 15.66 -6.13
CA PRO A 128 2.26 14.73 -6.98
C PRO A 128 2.32 15.15 -8.45
N CYS A 129 2.27 14.19 -9.36
CA CYS A 129 2.05 14.44 -10.79
C CYS A 129 0.56 14.74 -11.06
N GLY A 130 0.23 15.04 -12.32
CA GLY A 130 -1.14 15.39 -12.74
C GLY A 130 -2.19 14.28 -12.63
N LEU A 131 -1.79 13.08 -12.20
CA LEU A 131 -2.70 11.96 -11.96
C LEU A 131 -3.57 12.16 -10.71
N TRP A 132 -3.08 12.99 -9.77
CA TRP A 132 -3.66 13.12 -8.44
C TRP A 132 -4.21 14.53 -8.22
N GLU A 133 -5.37 14.59 -7.59
CA GLU A 133 -5.92 15.83 -7.05
C GLU A 133 -6.20 15.71 -5.56
N LEU A 134 -6.18 16.84 -4.87
CA LEU A 134 -6.48 16.90 -3.44
C LEU A 134 -7.93 16.47 -3.21
N SER A 135 -8.10 15.57 -2.25
CA SER A 135 -9.42 15.23 -1.75
C SER A 135 -10.00 16.43 -1.00
N ARG A 136 -11.25 16.80 -1.33
CA ARG A 136 -11.96 17.87 -0.62
C ARG A 136 -12.27 17.41 0.82
N PRO A 137 -11.97 18.23 1.85
CA PRO A 137 -12.37 17.92 3.23
C PRO A 137 -13.89 17.71 3.31
N GLY A 138 -14.34 16.69 4.02
CA GLY A 138 -15.77 16.33 4.16
C GLY A 138 -16.23 15.17 3.28
N ALA A 139 -15.43 14.70 2.32
CA ALA A 139 -15.70 13.46 1.59
C ALA A 139 -15.27 12.19 2.37
N ARG A 140 -15.61 12.13 3.68
CA ARG A 140 -15.57 10.88 4.45
C ARG A 140 -16.66 9.98 3.89
N GLY A 141 -16.31 8.73 3.60
CA GLY A 141 -17.12 7.79 2.83
C GLY A 141 -18.58 7.71 3.26
N VAL A 142 -19.47 8.23 2.42
CA VAL A 142 -20.81 7.68 2.27
C VAL A 142 -20.64 6.42 1.42
N VAL A 143 -20.68 5.26 2.07
CA VAL A 143 -21.08 4.04 1.37
C VAL A 143 -22.59 4.03 1.43
N VAL A 144 -23.21 4.25 0.27
CA VAL A 144 -24.49 3.72 -0.25
C VAL A 144 -25.09 4.80 -1.17
N GLY A 145 -25.08 4.52 -2.48
CA GLY A 145 -25.96 5.14 -3.46
C GLY A 145 -25.62 6.56 -3.91
N ARG A 146 -25.23 6.68 -5.19
CA ARG A 146 -25.32 7.88 -6.06
C ARG A 146 -24.69 9.17 -5.47
N HIS A 147 -23.59 9.61 -6.08
CA HIS A 147 -22.94 10.93 -5.90
C HIS A 147 -21.74 11.03 -4.93
N GLY A 148 -20.96 9.96 -4.78
CA GLY A 148 -19.57 10.05 -4.32
C GLY A 148 -18.61 10.26 -5.49
N ASN A 149 -18.45 11.49 -5.97
CA ASN A 149 -17.74 11.80 -7.22
C ASN A 149 -16.19 11.69 -7.11
N GLY A 150 -15.63 10.50 -6.92
CA GLY A 150 -14.18 10.33 -7.04
C GLY A 150 -13.65 8.91 -6.86
N CYS A 151 -12.69 8.52 -7.70
CA CYS A 151 -11.95 7.27 -7.58
C CYS A 151 -10.86 7.42 -6.53
N ARG A 152 -11.15 6.95 -5.33
CA ARG A 152 -10.15 6.83 -4.27
C ARG A 152 -9.47 5.48 -4.37
N TRP A 153 -8.15 5.52 -4.44
CA TRP A 153 -7.29 4.35 -4.25
C TRP A 153 -7.38 3.88 -2.78
N PRO A 154 -7.17 2.58 -2.45
CA PRO A 154 -7.02 1.45 -3.37
C PRO A 154 -8.34 1.11 -4.04
N PRO A 155 -8.30 0.41 -5.20
CA PRO A 155 -9.52 -0.18 -5.74
C PRO A 155 -10.17 -1.04 -4.66
N ARG A 156 -11.49 -0.93 -4.51
CA ARG A 156 -12.22 -1.98 -3.78
C ARG A 156 -11.89 -3.27 -4.53
N ARG A 157 -11.32 -4.27 -3.86
CA ARG A 157 -11.15 -5.59 -4.47
C ARG A 157 -12.55 -6.03 -4.92
N ALA A 158 -12.71 -6.35 -6.20
CA ALA A 158 -13.86 -7.12 -6.62
C ALA A 158 -13.83 -8.44 -5.83
N ALA A 159 -14.91 -8.71 -5.10
CA ALA A 159 -15.12 -9.99 -4.44
C ALA A 159 -15.52 -11.04 -5.48
#